data_AF-A0A1V0PVG5-F1
#
_entry.id   AF-A0A1V0PVG5-F1
#
_cell.length_a   1.000
_cell.length_b   1.000
_cell.length_c   1.000
_cell.angle_alpha   90.00
_cell.angle_beta   90.00
_cell.angle_gamma   90.00
#
_symmetry.space_group_name_H-M   'P 1'
#
loop_
_entity.id
_entity.type
_entity.pdbx_description
1 polymer ?
#
loop_
_entity_poly.entity_id
_entity_poly.type
_entity_poly.pdbx_seq_one_letter_code
_entity_poly.pdbx_strand_id
1 'polypeptide(L)'
;MEPRSMTRALALLLLLLTLTPPAVAADDAGATLYRRNCSACHGRPADNPNAPDVAWATLADIRAARREIEEMRKLRLSHEDEAAIADYFASLR
;
A
#
# COMPACT_ATOMS: atom_id res chain seq x y z
N MET A 1 25.69 -21.22 28.75
CA MET A 1 24.70 -20.67 27.80
C MET A 1 23.33 -21.11 28.31
N GLU A 2 22.66 -20.25 29.09
CA GLU A 2 21.50 -20.66 29.91
C GLU A 2 20.22 -20.84 29.07
N PRO A 3 19.49 -21.96 29.18
CA PRO A 3 18.34 -22.31 28.32
C PRO A 3 17.14 -21.34 28.46
N ARG A 4 17.09 -20.54 29.53
CA ARG A 4 16.10 -19.48 29.77
C ARG A 4 16.26 -18.24 28.88
N SER A 5 17.48 -17.99 28.39
CA SER A 5 17.76 -16.87 27.47
C SER A 5 17.18 -17.16 26.07
N MET A 6 17.31 -18.42 25.63
CA MET A 6 16.90 -18.86 24.30
C MET A 6 15.37 -18.88 24.13
N THR A 7 14.63 -19.26 25.16
CA THR A 7 13.15 -19.24 25.15
C THR A 7 12.58 -17.82 25.13
N ARG A 8 13.23 -16.87 25.83
CA ARG A 8 12.83 -15.45 25.79
C ARG A 8 13.13 -14.80 24.45
N ALA A 9 14.30 -15.06 23.88
CA ALA A 9 14.65 -14.59 22.54
C ALA A 9 13.68 -15.14 21.48
N LEU A 10 13.29 -16.41 21.58
CA LEU A 10 12.35 -17.03 20.67
C LEU A 10 10.93 -16.44 20.81
N ALA A 11 10.47 -16.17 22.04
CA ALA A 11 9.18 -15.53 22.27
C ALA A 11 9.11 -14.09 21.74
N LEU A 12 10.19 -13.32 21.90
CA LEU A 12 10.31 -11.97 21.33
C LEU A 12 10.33 -12.00 19.80
N LEU A 13 11.06 -12.94 19.20
CA LEU A 13 11.13 -13.11 17.76
C LEU A 13 9.76 -13.49 17.16
N LEU A 14 9.03 -14.39 17.82
CA LEU A 14 7.68 -14.79 17.40
C LEU A 14 6.69 -13.62 17.50
N LEU A 15 6.77 -12.81 18.57
CA LEU A 15 5.93 -11.61 18.72
C LEU A 15 6.22 -10.57 17.63
N LEU A 16 7.49 -10.35 17.30
CA LEU A 16 7.91 -9.45 16.23
C LEU A 16 7.42 -9.93 14.85
N LEU A 17 7.43 -11.25 14.61
CA LEU A 17 6.98 -11.85 13.35
C LEU A 17 5.46 -11.75 13.16
N THR A 18 4.68 -11.67 14.24
CA THR A 18 3.23 -11.41 14.14
C THR A 18 2.88 -9.93 13.92
N LEU A 19 3.85 -9.03 14.12
CA LEU A 19 3.66 -7.59 13.94
C LEU A 19 3.91 -7.13 12.50
N THR A 20 4.48 -7.98 11.65
CA THR A 20 4.60 -7.69 10.22
C THR A 20 3.26 -7.95 9.54
N PRO A 21 2.57 -6.91 9.03
CA PRO A 21 1.36 -7.14 8.25
C PRO A 21 1.67 -8.00 7.02
N PRO A 22 0.78 -8.93 6.65
CA PRO A 22 1.01 -9.79 5.49
C PRO A 22 1.02 -8.93 4.21
N ALA A 23 2.21 -8.69 3.67
CA ALA A 23 2.39 -7.96 2.41
C ALA A 23 1.58 -8.56 1.24
N VAL A 24 1.38 -9.89 1.27
CA VAL A 24 0.66 -10.65 0.23
C VAL A 24 -0.85 -10.35 0.13
N ALA A 25 -1.49 -9.82 1.18
CA ALA A 25 -2.91 -9.47 1.12
C ALA A 25 -3.13 -8.01 0.67
N ALA A 26 -2.11 -7.16 0.80
CA ALA A 26 -2.17 -5.74 0.44
C ALA A 26 -2.23 -5.55 -1.08
N ASP A 27 -1.55 -6.39 -1.85
CA ASP A 27 -1.50 -6.32 -3.32
C ASP A 27 -2.90 -6.44 -3.96
N ASP A 28 -3.70 -7.44 -3.55
CA ASP A 28 -5.05 -7.66 -4.10
C ASP A 28 -6.04 -6.57 -3.67
N ALA A 29 -5.90 -6.08 -2.43
CA ALA A 29 -6.72 -5.02 -1.89
C ALA A 29 -6.44 -3.68 -2.62
N GLY A 30 -5.17 -3.29 -2.73
CA GLY A 30 -4.74 -2.10 -3.44
C GLY A 30 -5.11 -2.11 -4.92
N ALA A 31 -4.90 -3.24 -5.60
CA ALA A 31 -5.32 -3.40 -7.00
C ALA A 31 -6.84 -3.23 -7.16
N THR A 32 -7.63 -3.78 -6.23
CA THR A 32 -9.09 -3.66 -6.25
C THR A 32 -9.57 -2.24 -5.96
N LEU A 33 -8.97 -1.57 -4.99
CA LEU A 33 -9.24 -0.18 -4.69
C LEU A 33 -8.91 0.72 -5.88
N TYR A 34 -7.77 0.48 -6.54
CA TYR A 34 -7.37 1.22 -7.72
C TYR A 34 -8.39 1.06 -8.86
N ARG A 35 -8.80 -0.18 -9.19
CA ARG A 35 -9.80 -0.44 -10.24
C ARG A 35 -11.16 0.21 -9.95
N ARG A 36 -11.53 0.36 -8.68
CA ARG A 36 -12.82 0.94 -8.30
C ARG A 36 -12.81 2.47 -8.30
N ASN A 37 -11.70 3.07 -7.88
CA ASN A 37 -11.66 4.50 -7.57
C ASN A 37 -10.80 5.33 -8.53
N CYS A 38 -9.83 4.71 -9.20
CA CYS A 38 -8.78 5.42 -9.92
C CYS A 38 -8.80 5.14 -11.42
N SER A 39 -9.09 3.89 -11.84
CA SER A 39 -8.93 3.49 -13.24
C SER A 39 -9.89 4.17 -14.21
N ALA A 40 -11.01 4.70 -13.72
CA ALA A 40 -11.94 5.48 -14.53
C ALA A 40 -11.31 6.77 -15.09
N CYS A 41 -10.34 7.35 -14.37
CA CYS A 41 -9.64 8.57 -14.77
C CYS A 41 -8.19 8.32 -15.19
N HIS A 42 -7.50 7.37 -14.56
CA HIS A 42 -6.07 7.13 -14.77
C HIS A 42 -5.75 5.90 -15.66
N GLY A 43 -6.76 5.12 -16.07
CA GLY A 43 -6.56 3.91 -16.87
C GLY A 43 -6.03 2.73 -16.05
N ARG A 44 -5.43 1.72 -16.68
CA ARG A 44 -4.74 0.61 -15.99
C ARG A 44 -3.27 0.99 -15.78
N PRO A 45 -2.67 0.76 -14.60
CA PRO A 45 -1.29 1.18 -14.33
C PRO A 45 -0.27 0.51 -15.26
N ALA A 46 -0.51 -0.74 -15.63
CA ALA A 46 0.37 -1.54 -16.48
C ALA A 46 0.24 -1.22 -17.99
N ASP A 47 -0.82 -0.53 -18.41
CA ASP A 47 -1.17 -0.42 -19.83
C ASP A 47 -0.65 0.88 -20.47
N ASN A 48 -0.05 1.78 -19.70
CA ASN A 48 0.45 3.05 -20.23
C ASN A 48 1.64 3.59 -19.43
N PRO A 49 2.90 3.39 -19.89
CA PRO A 49 4.09 3.94 -19.23
C PRO A 49 4.14 5.48 -19.20
N ASN A 50 3.22 6.15 -19.92
CA ASN A 50 3.04 7.60 -19.96
C ASN A 50 1.69 8.06 -19.38
N ALA A 51 0.90 7.18 -18.74
CA ALA A 51 -0.27 7.63 -18.00
C ALA A 51 0.25 8.50 -16.85
N PRO A 52 -0.28 9.71 -16.67
CA PRO A 52 0.20 10.57 -15.61
C PRO A 52 -0.08 9.88 -14.27
N ASP A 53 1.02 9.54 -13.59
CA ASP A 53 1.18 9.76 -12.15
C ASP A 53 0.72 8.67 -11.16
N VAL A 54 0.43 7.44 -11.61
CA VAL A 54 0.03 6.37 -10.64
C VAL A 54 1.06 5.28 -10.43
N ALA A 55 1.76 4.82 -11.48
CA ALA A 55 2.65 3.66 -11.37
C ALA A 55 3.92 3.92 -10.53
N TRP A 56 4.23 5.18 -10.23
CA TRP A 56 5.39 5.60 -9.44
C TRP A 56 5.00 6.35 -8.16
N ALA A 57 3.71 6.39 -7.83
CA ALA A 57 3.23 7.16 -6.68
C ALA A 57 3.51 6.42 -5.37
N THR A 58 4.16 7.12 -4.44
CA THR A 58 4.31 6.69 -3.05
C THR A 58 3.05 7.04 -2.24
N LEU A 59 2.95 6.51 -1.01
CA LEU A 59 1.90 6.93 -0.06
C LEU A 59 1.90 8.45 0.17
N ALA A 60 3.08 9.08 0.17
CA ALA A 60 3.19 10.53 0.32
C ALA A 60 2.58 11.26 -0.89
N ASP A 61 2.85 10.77 -2.10
CA ASP A 61 2.32 11.34 -3.34
C ASP A 61 0.80 11.19 -3.42
N ILE A 62 0.26 10.00 -3.08
CA ILE A 62 -1.19 9.75 -3.01
C ILE A 62 -1.84 10.75 -2.05
N ARG A 63 -1.26 10.94 -0.86
CA ARG A 63 -1.79 11.88 0.14
C ARG A 63 -1.68 13.33 -0.31
N ALA A 64 -0.61 13.70 -1.01
CA ALA A 64 -0.44 15.05 -1.57
C ALA A 64 -1.49 15.32 -2.64
N ALA A 65 -1.63 14.42 -3.61
CA ALA A 65 -2.62 14.50 -4.68
C ALA A 65 -4.05 14.63 -4.12
N ARG A 66 -4.42 13.85 -3.10
CA ARG A 66 -5.74 13.98 -2.43
C ARG A 66 -5.98 15.31 -1.72
N ARG A 67 -4.93 16.02 -1.29
CA ARG A 67 -5.04 17.34 -0.65
C ARG A 67 -5.08 18.47 -1.67
N GLU A 68 -4.32 18.35 -2.74
CA GLU A 68 -4.05 19.44 -3.68
C GLU A 68 -4.98 19.40 -4.90
N ILE A 69 -5.37 18.20 -5.36
CA ILE A 69 -6.24 18.01 -6.51
C ILE A 69 -7.68 17.84 -6.00
N GLU A 70 -8.52 18.83 -6.30
CA GLU A 70 -9.92 18.87 -5.86
C GLU A 70 -10.71 17.62 -6.25
N GLU A 71 -10.52 17.10 -7.47
CA GLU A 71 -11.20 15.88 -7.91
C GLU A 71 -10.74 14.63 -7.13
N MET A 72 -9.46 14.55 -6.74
CA MET A 72 -8.97 13.44 -5.91
C MET A 72 -9.41 13.57 -4.45
N ARG A 73 -9.61 14.80 -3.94
CA ARG A 73 -10.11 15.06 -2.59
C ARG A 73 -11.50 14.46 -2.35
N LYS A 74 -12.31 14.34 -3.40
CA LYS A 74 -13.66 13.75 -3.35
C LYS A 74 -13.64 12.23 -3.14
N LEU A 75 -12.54 11.55 -3.47
CA LEU A 75 -12.37 10.14 -3.20
C LEU A 75 -12.23 9.94 -1.69
N ARG A 76 -13.27 9.44 -1.04
CA ARG A 76 -13.29 9.15 0.40
C ARG A 76 -12.53 7.87 0.68
N LEU A 77 -11.19 7.95 0.71
CA LEU A 77 -10.29 6.85 1.08
C LEU A 77 -9.85 6.99 2.54
N SER A 78 -9.80 5.86 3.27
CA SER A 78 -9.18 5.79 4.59
C SER A 78 -7.65 5.77 4.48
N HIS A 79 -6.94 5.98 5.60
CA HIS A 79 -5.47 5.87 5.60
C HIS A 79 -4.96 4.47 5.30
N GLU A 80 -5.76 3.44 5.59
CA GLU A 80 -5.46 2.05 5.25
C GLU A 80 -5.63 1.80 3.75
N ASP A 81 -6.70 2.32 3.16
CA ASP A 81 -6.90 2.24 1.70
C ASP A 81 -5.78 2.95 0.93
N GLU A 82 -5.35 4.12 1.40
CA GLU A 82 -4.21 4.83 0.82
C GLU A 82 -2.92 4.00 0.87
N ALA A 83 -2.65 3.33 2.00
CA ALA A 83 -1.49 2.48 2.17
C ALA A 83 -1.56 1.26 1.25
N ALA A 84 -2.71 0.59 1.18
CA ALA A 84 -2.90 -0.55 0.29
C ALA A 84 -2.70 -0.18 -1.19
N ILE A 85 -3.18 1.00 -1.62
CA ILE A 85 -2.94 1.49 -2.99
C ILE A 85 -1.45 1.78 -3.23
N ALA A 86 -0.76 2.37 -2.25
CA ALA A 86 0.68 2.62 -2.35
C ALA A 86 1.50 1.33 -2.44
N ASP A 87 1.15 0.31 -1.65
CA ASP A 87 1.79 -1.00 -1.68
C ASP A 87 1.58 -1.67 -3.05
N TYR A 88 0.36 -1.58 -3.60
CA TYR A 88 0.08 -2.04 -4.96
C TYR A 88 0.94 -1.32 -6.01
N PHE A 89 1.10 -0.01 -5.94
CA PHE A 89 2.00 0.69 -6.87
C PHE A 89 3.46 0.26 -6.71
N ALA A 90 3.90 0.03 -5.48
CA ALA A 90 5.24 -0.46 -5.19
C ALA A 90 5.49 -1.90 -5.65
N SER A 91 4.46 -2.72 -5.90
CA SER A 91 4.60 -4.07 -6.47
C SER A 91 4.56 -4.13 -8.00
N LEU A 92 4.26 -3.01 -8.68
CA LEU A 92 4.25 -2.91 -10.14
C LEU A 92 5.60 -2.52 -10.77
N ARG A 93 6.63 -2.28 -9.96
CA ARG A 93 7.96 -1.77 -10.38
C ARG A 93 9.04 -2.85 -10.46
#